data_AF-A0A5N7AYV2-F1
#
_entry.id   AF-A0A5N7AYV2-F1
#
_cell.length_a   1.000
_cell.length_b   1.000
_cell.length_c   1.000
_cell.angle_alpha   90.00
_cell.angle_beta   90.00
_cell.angle_gamma   90.00
#
_symmetry.space_group_name_H-M   'P 1'
#
loop_
_entity.id
_entity.type
_entity.pdbx_description
1 polymer ?
#
loop_
_entity_poly.entity_id
_entity_poly.type
_entity_poly.pdbx_seq_one_letter_code
_entity_poly.pdbx_strand_id
1 'polypeptide(L)'
;MPNKNDYIFNELVGGKGGQSFGDELWSDQPVTEVEAWYGHAWGADFTVLKGLRVHWRNRASPVVGQPPSDALHTSYTFAPNERVHWMTLNGAPSGSEGRCDAIRFEANNPFAAGGIGGIPHEENPGNHVLHGFVGKATGDIDSLGAVFHK
;
A
#
# COMPACT_ATOMS: atom_id res chain seq x y z
N MET A 1 5.77 -19.53 12.06
CA MET A 1 5.47 -18.59 10.95
C MET A 1 3.98 -18.64 10.69
N PRO A 2 3.32 -17.52 10.39
CA PRO A 2 1.91 -17.51 10.06
C PRO A 2 1.63 -18.41 8.86
N ASN A 3 0.48 -19.09 8.85
CA ASN A 3 0.05 -19.85 7.69
C ASN A 3 -0.42 -18.88 6.60
N LYS A 4 0.43 -18.63 5.58
CA LYS A 4 0.10 -17.72 4.47
C LYS A 4 -1.18 -18.13 3.73
N ASN A 5 -1.63 -19.38 3.85
CA ASN A 5 -2.88 -19.85 3.26
C ASN A 5 -4.14 -19.27 3.91
N ASP A 6 -4.04 -18.60 5.05
CA ASP A 6 -5.19 -17.93 5.70
C ASP A 6 -5.39 -16.50 5.15
N TYR A 7 -4.52 -16.06 4.24
CA TYR A 7 -4.50 -14.69 3.72
C TYR A 7 -4.64 -14.65 2.20
N ILE A 8 -5.19 -13.54 1.72
CA ILE A 8 -5.26 -13.14 0.32
C ILE A 8 -4.13 -12.16 0.08
N PHE A 9 -3.15 -12.57 -0.72
CA PHE A 9 -2.13 -11.67 -1.26
C PHE A 9 -2.61 -11.23 -2.63
N ASN A 10 -3.11 -9.99 -2.72
CA ASN A 10 -3.57 -9.45 -3.98
C ASN A 10 -2.43 -9.24 -4.97
N GLU A 11 -2.79 -9.11 -6.25
CA GLU A 11 -1.84 -8.88 -7.32
C GLU A 11 -1.10 -7.55 -7.14
N LEU A 12 0.13 -7.48 -7.63
CA LEU A 12 0.91 -6.25 -7.55
C LEU A 12 0.45 -5.27 -8.63
N VAL A 13 0.03 -4.09 -8.19
CA VAL A 13 -0.44 -2.99 -9.03
C VAL A 13 0.67 -1.94 -9.16
N GLY A 14 1.12 -1.69 -10.40
CA GLY A 14 2.19 -0.75 -10.73
C GLY A 14 3.21 -1.31 -11.73
N GLY A 15 4.33 -0.61 -11.87
CA GLY A 15 5.38 -0.96 -12.82
C GLY A 15 6.30 -2.08 -12.35
N LYS A 16 7.21 -2.51 -13.25
CA LYS A 16 8.15 -3.62 -13.00
C LYS A 16 9.39 -3.23 -12.17
N GLY A 17 9.54 -1.93 -11.88
CA GLY A 17 10.69 -1.36 -11.17
C GLY A 17 10.84 -1.87 -9.73
N GLY A 18 11.76 -1.24 -9.01
CA GLY A 18 11.94 -1.45 -7.57
C GLY A 18 12.52 -2.81 -7.16
N GLN A 19 12.79 -2.93 -5.87
CA GLN A 19 13.19 -4.17 -5.20
C GLN A 19 12.06 -4.64 -4.30
N SER A 20 11.86 -5.95 -4.19
CA SER A 20 10.86 -6.47 -3.27
C SER A 20 11.26 -6.13 -1.83
N PHE A 21 10.30 -5.62 -1.06
CA PHE A 21 10.45 -5.45 0.39
C PHE A 21 10.01 -6.71 1.17
N GLY A 22 9.82 -7.84 0.48
CA GLY A 22 9.44 -9.11 1.08
C GLY A 22 8.20 -8.99 1.97
N ASP A 23 8.37 -9.44 3.23
CA ASP A 23 7.31 -9.47 4.24
C ASP A 23 7.38 -8.25 5.20
N GLU A 24 8.19 -7.21 4.91
CA GLU A 24 8.41 -6.07 5.82
C GLU A 24 7.13 -5.30 6.18
N LEU A 25 6.18 -5.23 5.25
CA LEU A 25 4.87 -4.58 5.43
C LEU A 25 3.74 -5.56 5.69
N TRP A 26 4.02 -6.81 6.07
CA TRP A 26 3.00 -7.82 6.36
C TRP A 26 3.19 -8.47 7.76
N SER A 27 2.07 -8.77 8.41
CA SER A 27 2.02 -9.54 9.65
C SER A 27 0.74 -10.36 9.76
N ASP A 28 0.76 -11.38 10.60
CA ASP A 28 -0.44 -12.06 11.10
C ASP A 28 -1.30 -11.23 12.07
N GLN A 29 -0.85 -10.02 12.42
CA GLN A 29 -1.62 -9.07 13.21
C GLN A 29 -2.39 -8.14 12.26
N PRO A 30 -3.63 -7.74 12.59
CA PRO A 30 -4.34 -6.72 11.84
C PRO A 30 -3.63 -5.36 11.91
N VAL A 31 -3.67 -4.63 10.79
CA VAL A 31 -3.16 -3.27 10.70
C VAL A 31 -3.97 -2.36 11.61
N THR A 32 -3.26 -1.52 12.36
CA THR A 32 -3.85 -0.48 13.22
C THR A 32 -3.66 0.91 12.62
N GLU A 33 -2.63 1.12 11.80
CA GLU A 33 -2.43 2.37 11.08
C GLU A 33 -1.70 2.15 9.75
N VAL A 34 -2.10 2.91 8.72
CA VAL A 34 -1.37 3.04 7.46
C VAL A 34 -0.89 4.48 7.34
N GLU A 35 0.42 4.67 7.21
CA GLU A 35 1.05 5.94 6.84
C GLU A 35 1.44 5.90 5.36
N ALA A 36 1.09 6.93 4.60
CA ALA A 36 1.40 7.04 3.18
C ALA A 36 2.02 8.40 2.85
N TRP A 37 3.16 8.35 2.17
CA TRP A 37 3.82 9.52 1.60
C TRP A 37 3.60 9.54 0.09
N TYR A 38 3.31 10.71 -0.45
CA TYR A 38 3.07 10.89 -1.88
C TYR A 38 3.53 12.25 -2.37
N GLY A 39 3.89 12.32 -3.65
CA GLY A 39 4.50 13.50 -4.25
C GLY A 39 5.05 13.19 -5.63
N HIS A 40 5.89 14.09 -6.15
CA HIS A 40 6.47 13.93 -7.49
C HIS A 40 7.28 12.63 -7.62
N ALA A 41 6.94 11.86 -8.66
CA ALA A 41 7.65 10.65 -9.04
C ALA A 41 9.11 10.94 -9.34
N TRP A 42 9.98 9.96 -9.09
CA TRP A 42 11.38 10.14 -9.43
C TRP A 42 11.57 10.24 -10.95
N GLY A 43 12.08 11.39 -11.40
CA GLY A 43 12.47 11.60 -12.79
C GLY A 43 11.28 11.84 -13.72
N ALA A 44 10.09 12.11 -13.17
CA ALA A 44 8.89 12.37 -13.94
C ALA A 44 7.94 13.36 -13.24
N ASP A 45 7.14 14.07 -14.04
CA ASP A 45 6.24 15.13 -13.56
C ASP A 45 4.81 14.61 -13.34
N PHE A 46 4.67 13.63 -12.44
CA PHE A 46 3.38 13.14 -11.99
C PHE A 46 3.46 12.72 -10.51
N THR A 47 2.33 12.76 -9.80
CA THR A 47 2.27 12.40 -8.37
C THR A 47 2.06 10.90 -8.21
N VAL A 48 2.85 10.25 -7.34
CA VAL A 48 2.78 8.82 -7.03
C VAL A 48 2.95 8.57 -5.54
N LEU A 49 2.75 7.32 -5.11
CA LEU A 49 3.17 6.88 -3.78
C LEU A 49 4.70 6.86 -3.69
N LYS A 50 5.23 7.56 -2.69
CA LYS A 50 6.66 7.72 -2.43
C LYS A 50 7.16 6.81 -1.32
N GLY A 51 6.29 6.53 -0.35
CA GLY A 51 6.61 5.64 0.75
C GLY A 51 5.37 5.15 1.48
N LEU A 52 5.54 4.04 2.19
CA LEU A 52 4.50 3.43 3.02
C LEU A 52 5.10 2.92 4.32
N ARG A 53 4.29 2.98 5.38
CA ARG A 53 4.57 2.35 6.66
C ARG A 53 3.28 1.83 7.26
N VAL A 54 3.37 0.68 7.90
CA VAL A 54 2.24 -0.01 8.51
C VAL A 54 2.52 -0.21 9.99
N HIS A 55 1.51 0.04 10.81
CA HIS A 55 1.56 -0.26 12.24
C HIS A 55 0.67 -1.44 12.56
N TRP A 56 1.15 -2.26 13.47
CA TRP A 56 0.41 -3.28 14.16
C TRP A 56 0.50 -3.01 15.66
N ARG A 57 -0.38 -3.63 16.45
CA ARG A 57 -0.56 -3.40 17.89
C ARG A 57 0.71 -3.03 18.68
N ASN A 58 1.82 -3.77 18.49
CA ASN A 58 3.04 -3.60 19.28
C ASN A 58 4.29 -3.23 18.45
N ARG A 59 4.14 -2.95 17.15
CA ARG A 59 5.30 -2.65 16.28
C ARG A 59 4.88 -1.87 15.05
N ALA A 60 5.82 -1.12 14.50
CA ALA A 60 5.70 -0.52 13.17
C ALA A 60 6.67 -1.21 12.21
N SER A 61 6.30 -1.28 10.93
CA SER A 61 7.24 -1.62 9.87
C SER A 61 8.32 -0.53 9.73
N PRO A 62 9.44 -0.80 9.04
CA PRO A 62 10.22 0.28 8.43
C PRO A 62 9.36 1.05 7.41
N VAL A 63 9.83 2.24 7.02
CA VAL A 63 9.32 2.93 5.84
C VAL A 63 9.91 2.23 4.60
N VAL A 64 9.07 1.79 3.68
CA VAL A 64 9.50 1.38 2.34
C VAL A 64 9.34 2.52 1.35
N GLY A 65 10.13 2.52 0.29
CA GLY A 65 10.31 3.68 -0.57
C GLY A 65 11.32 4.67 0.02
N GLN A 66 11.51 5.82 -0.64
CA GLN A 66 12.37 6.90 -0.15
C GLN A 66 11.63 8.23 -0.28
N PRO A 67 10.60 8.47 0.56
CA PRO A 67 9.88 9.72 0.52
C PRO A 67 10.84 10.89 0.83
N PRO A 68 10.92 11.90 -0.05
CA PRO A 68 11.71 13.09 0.24
C PRO A 68 11.06 13.91 1.36
N SER A 69 11.82 14.84 1.95
CA SER A 69 11.34 15.64 3.09
C SER A 69 10.15 16.55 2.79
N ASP A 70 9.91 16.85 1.52
CA ASP A 70 8.80 17.68 1.02
C ASP A 70 7.60 16.86 0.53
N ALA A 71 7.63 15.53 0.64
CA ALA A 71 6.49 14.69 0.31
C ALA A 71 5.28 15.00 1.20
N LEU A 72 4.09 14.98 0.60
CA LEU A 72 2.85 15.01 1.37
C LEU A 72 2.73 13.72 2.18
N HIS A 73 2.21 13.83 3.40
CA HIS A 73 2.06 12.72 4.32
C HIS A 73 0.64 12.70 4.88
N THR A 74 0.01 11.54 4.85
CA THR A 74 -1.30 11.30 5.47
C THR A 74 -1.31 9.92 6.11
N SER A 75 -2.16 9.73 7.12
CA SER A 75 -2.34 8.43 7.76
C SER A 75 -3.80 8.11 8.02
N TYR A 76 -4.08 6.82 8.20
CA TYR A 76 -5.37 6.30 8.61
C TYR A 76 -5.21 5.37 9.79
N THR A 77 -5.80 5.72 10.93
CA THR A 77 -5.84 4.88 12.13
C THR A 77 -7.17 4.12 12.20
N PHE A 78 -7.08 2.79 12.29
CA PHE A 78 -8.26 1.92 12.42
C PHE A 78 -8.74 1.87 13.87
N ALA A 79 -10.06 1.99 14.06
CA ALA A 79 -10.71 1.67 15.32
C ALA A 79 -10.66 0.15 15.60
N PRO A 80 -10.84 -0.28 16.86
CA PRO A 80 -10.90 -1.71 17.18
C PRO A 80 -11.97 -2.44 16.38
N ASN A 81 -11.58 -3.53 15.70
CA ASN A 81 -12.43 -4.35 14.83
C ASN A 81 -12.98 -3.63 13.59
N GLU A 82 -12.43 -2.47 13.23
CA GLU A 82 -12.76 -1.80 11.98
C GLU A 82 -12.34 -2.65 10.77
N ARG A 83 -13.13 -2.56 9.70
CA ARG A 83 -13.02 -3.38 8.50
C ARG A 83 -12.95 -2.51 7.27
N VAL A 84 -12.13 -2.90 6.30
CA VAL A 84 -12.03 -2.23 4.99
C VAL A 84 -13.13 -2.77 4.09
N HIS A 85 -14.11 -1.92 3.75
CA HIS A 85 -15.24 -2.29 2.90
C HIS A 85 -14.81 -2.54 1.46
N TRP A 86 -13.95 -1.67 0.92
CA TRP A 86 -13.33 -1.81 -0.39
C TRP A 86 -11.96 -1.14 -0.40
N MET A 87 -11.09 -1.58 -1.30
CA MET A 87 -9.80 -0.95 -1.57
C MET A 87 -9.51 -0.99 -3.07
N THR A 88 -8.96 0.11 -3.58
CA THR A 88 -8.46 0.23 -4.94
C THR A 88 -7.03 0.72 -4.88
N LEU A 89 -6.17 0.06 -5.65
CA LEU A 89 -4.83 0.55 -5.96
C LEU A 89 -4.83 1.08 -7.40
N ASN A 90 -4.25 2.26 -7.59
CA ASN A 90 -4.01 2.79 -8.93
C ASN A 90 -2.55 2.59 -9.27
N GLY A 91 -2.27 2.14 -10.49
CA GLY A 91 -0.88 2.01 -10.93
C GLY A 91 -0.74 1.98 -12.44
N ALA A 92 0.49 2.15 -12.88
CA ALA A 92 0.84 1.98 -14.29
C ALA A 92 0.67 0.50 -14.72
N PRO A 93 0.52 0.24 -16.04
CA PRO A 93 0.45 -1.12 -16.56
C PRO A 93 1.62 -1.99 -16.08
N SER A 94 1.30 -3.23 -15.71
CA SER A 94 2.31 -4.23 -15.34
C SER A 94 3.31 -4.42 -16.49
N GLY A 95 4.60 -4.37 -16.18
CA GLY A 95 5.69 -4.43 -17.18
C GLY A 95 6.21 -3.07 -17.68
N SER A 96 5.53 -1.96 -17.36
CA SER A 96 6.02 -0.61 -17.65
C SER A 96 7.03 -0.11 -16.61
N GLU A 97 7.72 0.99 -16.91
CA GLU A 97 8.58 1.72 -15.97
C GLU A 97 7.80 2.65 -15.03
N GLY A 98 6.46 2.54 -14.96
CA GLY A 98 5.64 3.37 -14.09
C GLY A 98 5.65 2.92 -12.62
N ARG A 99 4.71 3.46 -11.83
CA ARG A 99 4.66 3.28 -10.37
C ARG A 99 3.28 2.83 -9.89
N CYS A 100 3.17 2.56 -8.61
CA CYS A 100 1.90 2.57 -7.91
C CYS A 100 1.57 4.03 -7.58
N ASP A 101 0.51 4.54 -8.19
CA ASP A 101 0.17 5.96 -8.16
C ASP A 101 -0.57 6.32 -6.88
N ALA A 102 -1.53 5.49 -6.45
CA ALA A 102 -2.39 5.80 -5.31
C ALA A 102 -2.97 4.57 -4.62
N ILE A 103 -3.30 4.75 -3.34
CA ILE A 103 -4.13 3.86 -2.54
C ILE A 103 -5.42 4.61 -2.18
N ARG A 104 -6.56 3.94 -2.35
CA ARG A 104 -7.86 4.43 -1.90
C ARG A 104 -8.62 3.31 -1.22
N PHE A 105 -9.23 3.56 -0.08
CA PHE A 105 -10.10 2.59 0.57
C PHE A 105 -11.17 3.28 1.40
N GLU A 106 -12.21 2.53 1.74
CA GLU A 106 -13.21 2.94 2.73
C GLU A 106 -13.25 1.92 3.85
N ALA A 107 -13.21 2.42 5.07
CA ALA A 107 -13.55 1.68 6.27
C ALA A 107 -14.64 2.47 6.99
N ASN A 108 -14.46 2.88 8.25
CA ASN A 108 -15.42 3.81 8.87
C ASN A 108 -15.39 5.20 8.21
N ASN A 109 -14.22 5.63 7.72
CA ASN A 109 -14.03 6.85 6.96
C ASN A 109 -13.26 6.53 5.66
N PRO A 110 -13.42 7.35 4.61
CA PRO A 110 -12.65 7.20 3.40
C PRO A 110 -11.19 7.62 3.60
N PHE A 111 -10.29 6.92 2.92
CA PHE A 111 -8.87 7.25 2.85
C PHE A 111 -8.41 7.31 1.39
N ALA A 112 -7.57 8.29 1.08
CA ALA A 112 -6.90 8.40 -0.21
C ALA A 112 -5.52 9.01 -0.06
N ALA A 113 -4.52 8.41 -0.68
CA ALA A 113 -3.16 8.93 -0.77
C ALA A 113 -2.56 8.61 -2.14
N GLY A 114 -1.77 9.52 -2.70
CA GLY A 114 -1.18 9.37 -4.03
C GLY A 114 -1.72 10.31 -5.09
N GLY A 115 -1.40 10.01 -6.34
CA GLY A 115 -1.80 10.80 -7.50
C GLY A 115 -3.21 10.50 -8.02
N ILE A 116 -3.59 11.21 -9.07
CA ILE A 116 -4.86 11.01 -9.81
C ILE A 116 -4.70 10.08 -11.02
N GLY A 117 -3.47 9.63 -11.31
CA GLY A 117 -3.14 8.75 -12.43
C GLY A 117 -3.36 7.27 -12.14
N GLY A 118 -2.76 6.44 -12.99
CA GLY A 118 -2.82 4.99 -12.92
C GLY A 118 -4.17 4.41 -13.35
N ILE A 119 -4.13 3.15 -13.78
CA ILE A 119 -5.32 2.33 -14.00
C ILE A 119 -5.79 1.84 -12.62
N PRO A 120 -7.07 1.96 -12.26
CA PRO A 120 -7.59 1.44 -11.00
C PRO A 120 -7.69 -0.09 -11.04
N HIS A 121 -7.29 -0.73 -9.95
CA HIS A 121 -7.38 -2.16 -9.70
C HIS A 121 -8.07 -2.39 -8.36
N GLU A 122 -9.16 -3.15 -8.36
CA GLU A 122 -9.87 -3.52 -7.15
C GLU A 122 -9.14 -4.64 -6.41
N GLU A 123 -8.87 -4.42 -5.13
CA GLU A 123 -8.32 -5.43 -4.26
C GLU A 123 -9.44 -6.34 -3.74
N ASN A 124 -9.15 -7.63 -3.55
CA ASN A 124 -10.06 -8.54 -2.87
C ASN A 124 -9.90 -8.40 -1.35
N PRO A 125 -10.92 -7.88 -0.62
CA PRO A 125 -10.82 -7.64 0.82
C PRO A 125 -10.99 -8.92 1.66
N GLY A 126 -11.39 -10.06 1.08
CA GLY A 126 -11.69 -11.28 1.83
C GLY A 126 -12.70 -11.04 2.94
N ASN A 127 -12.31 -11.29 4.19
CA ASN A 127 -13.13 -10.99 5.36
C ASN A 127 -13.02 -9.55 5.86
N HIS A 128 -12.39 -8.66 5.09
CA HIS A 128 -12.24 -7.23 5.30
C HIS A 128 -11.24 -6.80 6.40
N VAL A 129 -10.40 -7.72 6.88
CA VAL A 129 -9.32 -7.40 7.84
C VAL A 129 -8.01 -7.21 7.10
N LEU A 130 -7.49 -5.98 7.08
CA LEU A 130 -6.20 -5.65 6.46
C LEU A 130 -5.06 -6.12 7.37
N HIS A 131 -4.10 -6.83 6.79
CA HIS A 131 -2.92 -7.37 7.48
C HIS A 131 -1.61 -6.73 7.01
N GLY A 132 -1.65 -5.95 5.93
CA GLY A 132 -0.50 -5.20 5.44
C GLY A 132 -0.46 -5.15 3.92
N PHE A 133 0.74 -5.04 3.38
CA PHE A 133 1.01 -4.96 1.96
C PHE A 133 2.23 -5.79 1.56
N VAL A 134 2.26 -6.19 0.30
CA VAL A 134 3.42 -6.75 -0.41
C VAL A 134 3.71 -5.91 -1.65
N GLY A 135 4.93 -5.94 -2.15
CA GLY A 135 5.27 -5.10 -3.29
C GLY A 135 6.75 -4.88 -3.51
N LYS A 136 7.03 -3.85 -4.30
CA LYS A 136 8.37 -3.43 -4.71
C LYS A 136 8.53 -1.93 -4.55
N ALA A 137 9.67 -1.50 -4.05
CA ALA A 137 9.99 -0.09 -3.89
C ALA A 137 11.50 0.17 -4.04
N THR A 138 11.82 1.40 -4.44
CA THR A 138 13.16 1.99 -4.30
C THR A 138 13.00 3.47 -3.95
N GLY A 139 13.11 4.38 -4.92
CA GLY A 139 12.84 5.81 -4.68
C GLY A 139 11.35 6.15 -4.60
N ASP A 140 10.52 5.31 -5.20
CA ASP A 140 9.04 5.38 -5.18
C ASP A 140 8.49 4.00 -4.78
N ILE A 141 7.18 3.91 -4.57
CA ILE A 141 6.48 2.61 -4.57
C ILE A 141 6.25 2.20 -6.02
N ASP A 142 6.98 1.19 -6.49
CA ASP A 142 6.93 0.73 -7.88
C ASP A 142 5.69 -0.12 -8.14
N SER A 143 5.39 -1.04 -7.22
CA SER A 143 4.15 -1.82 -7.24
C SER A 143 3.74 -2.27 -5.84
N LEU A 144 2.43 -2.45 -5.64
CA LEU A 144 1.83 -2.73 -4.34
C LEU A 144 0.64 -3.68 -4.48
N GLY A 145 0.45 -4.59 -3.54
CA GLY A 145 -0.75 -5.40 -3.38
C GLY A 145 -1.10 -5.49 -1.90
N ALA A 146 -2.37 -5.33 -1.55
CA ALA A 146 -2.84 -5.42 -0.18
C ALA A 146 -2.97 -6.88 0.26
N VAL A 147 -2.71 -7.12 1.54
CA VAL A 147 -2.87 -8.43 2.16
C VAL A 147 -4.04 -8.41 3.09
N PHE A 148 -5.06 -9.19 2.77
CA PHE A 148 -6.27 -9.35 3.57
C PHE A 148 -6.35 -10.75 4.17
N HIS A 149 -7.09 -10.89 5.27
CA HIS A 149 -7.46 -12.21 5.76
C HIS A 149 -8.58 -12.78 4.89
N LYS A 150 -8.55 -14.09 4.61
CA LYS A 150 -9.60 -14.79 3.86
C LYS A 150 -10.96 -14.73 4.54
#